data_AF-A0A502XTA7-F1
#
_entry.id   AF-A0A502XTA7-F1
#
_cell.length_a   1.000
_cell.length_b   1.000
_cell.length_c   1.000
_cell.angle_alpha   90.00
_cell.angle_beta   90.00
_cell.angle_gamma   90.00
#
_symmetry.space_group_name_H-M   'P 1'
#
loop_
_entity.id
_entity.type
_entity.pdbx_description
1 polymer ?
#
loop_
_entity_poly.entity_id
_entity_poly.type
_entity_poly.pdbx_seq_one_letter_code
_entity_poly.pdbx_strand_id
1 'polypeptide(L)'
;MSSEKVRAFPIDRQLFLVREVAAKLGNLHGETATSFWKTKAAELLDLIVGTGRDRTAAGDEVRRFFLAVQRELLAGATVEEVPILTA
;
A
#
# COMPACT_ATOMS: atom_id res chain seq x y z
N MET A 1 -4.51 -35.19 -1.12
CA MET A 1 -4.12 -33.97 -0.37
C MET A 1 -3.43 -33.01 -1.32
N SER A 2 -4.12 -31.96 -1.78
CA SER A 2 -3.50 -30.80 -2.41
C SER A 2 -4.41 -29.62 -2.13
N SER A 3 -4.16 -28.92 -1.03
CA SER A 3 -4.76 -27.60 -0.81
C SER A 3 -4.06 -26.68 -1.81
N GLU A 4 -4.65 -26.54 -2.99
CA GLU A 4 -4.36 -25.44 -3.91
C GLU A 4 -4.65 -24.17 -3.12
N LYS A 5 -3.62 -23.66 -2.43
CA LYS A 5 -3.63 -22.35 -1.81
C LYS A 5 -3.88 -21.39 -2.95
N VAL A 6 -5.15 -20.99 -3.08
CA VAL A 6 -5.58 -19.85 -3.87
C VAL A 6 -4.62 -18.73 -3.51
N ARG A 7 -3.67 -18.44 -4.41
CA ARG A 7 -2.71 -17.36 -4.21
C ARG A 7 -3.53 -16.09 -4.36
N ALA A 8 -4.13 -15.64 -3.25
CA ALA A 8 -4.65 -14.29 -3.15
C ALA A 8 -3.54 -13.36 -3.65
N PHE A 9 -3.84 -12.59 -4.69
CA PHE A 9 -2.86 -11.74 -5.33
C PHE A 9 -2.21 -10.87 -4.25
N PRO A 10 -0.87 -10.86 -4.14
CA PRO A 10 -0.20 -10.16 -3.06
C PRO A 10 -0.58 -8.68 -3.12
N ILE A 11 -0.99 -8.14 -1.98
CA ILE A 11 -1.53 -6.79 -1.89
C ILE A 11 -0.48 -5.75 -2.33
N ASP A 12 0.81 -6.04 -2.15
CA ASP A 12 1.93 -5.21 -2.63
C ASP A 12 1.98 -5.03 -4.16
N ARG A 13 1.34 -5.93 -4.93
CA ARG A 13 1.23 -5.84 -6.38
C ARG A 13 -0.06 -5.19 -6.86
N GLN A 14 -0.97 -4.84 -5.96
CA GLN A 14 -2.19 -4.11 -6.33
C GLN A 14 -1.88 -2.62 -6.49
N LEU A 15 -1.31 -2.26 -7.65
CA LEU A 15 -0.92 -0.90 -7.99
C LEU A 15 -2.05 0.13 -7.78
N PHE A 16 -3.31 -0.26 -8.01
CA PHE A 16 -4.47 0.59 -7.75
C PHE A 16 -4.60 0.95 -6.27
N LEU A 17 -4.48 -0.04 -5.38
CA LEU A 17 -4.57 0.17 -3.93
C LEU A 17 -3.36 0.97 -3.42
N VAL A 18 -2.16 0.67 -3.93
CA VAL A 18 -0.95 1.42 -3.60
C VAL A 18 -1.11 2.89 -3.96
N ARG A 19 -1.61 3.19 -5.17
CA ARG A 19 -1.86 4.56 -5.65
C ARG A 19 -2.94 5.29 -4.87
N GLU A 20 -4.06 4.62 -4.58
CA GLU A 20 -5.14 5.24 -3.82
C GLU A 20 -4.70 5.59 -2.40
N VAL A 21 -3.99 4.66 -1.74
CA VAL A 21 -3.45 4.88 -0.40
C VAL A 21 -2.38 5.96 -0.44
N ALA A 22 -1.48 5.96 -1.43
CA ALA A 22 -0.48 7.03 -1.61
C ALA A 22 -1.14 8.39 -1.81
N ALA A 23 -2.14 8.52 -2.69
CA ALA A 23 -2.84 9.78 -2.92
C ALA A 23 -3.54 10.29 -1.65
N LYS A 24 -4.21 9.40 -0.90
CA LYS A 24 -4.82 9.76 0.40
C LYS A 24 -3.77 10.16 1.43
N LEU A 25 -2.67 9.43 1.52
CA LEU A 25 -1.61 9.67 2.50
C LEU A 25 -0.80 10.92 2.15
N GLY A 26 -0.68 11.28 0.86
CA GLY A 26 -0.09 12.53 0.40
C GLY A 26 -0.94 13.76 0.70
N ASN A 27 -2.26 13.60 0.76
CA ASN A 27 -3.20 14.65 1.18
C ASN A 27 -3.39 14.76 2.70
N LEU A 28 -2.85 13.82 3.47
CA LEU A 28 -2.93 13.79 4.92
C LEU A 28 -1.55 14.12 5.51
N HIS A 29 -1.51 14.94 6.56
CA HIS A 29 -0.25 15.36 7.18
C HIS A 29 -0.24 15.05 8.67
N GLY A 30 0.97 14.82 9.20
CA GLY A 30 1.21 14.64 10.63
C GLY A 30 0.46 13.44 11.24
N GLU A 31 -0.28 13.71 12.31
CA GLU A 31 -0.94 12.67 13.12
C GLU A 31 -2.08 11.97 12.36
N THR A 32 -2.77 12.67 11.46
CA THR A 32 -3.86 12.11 10.67
C THR A 32 -3.36 11.08 9.65
N ALA A 33 -2.23 11.35 8.99
CA ALA A 33 -1.58 10.39 8.09
C ALA A 33 -1.13 9.13 8.83
N THR A 34 -0.56 9.32 10.01
CA THR A 34 -0.08 8.22 10.86
C THR A 34 -1.25 7.36 11.34
N SER A 35 -2.34 7.98 11.78
CA SER A 35 -3.55 7.29 12.24
C SER A 35 -4.23 6.54 11.10
N PHE A 36 -4.37 7.18 9.93
CA PHE A 36 -4.90 6.53 8.74
C PHE A 36 -4.07 5.30 8.34
N TRP A 37 -2.74 5.44 8.32
CA TRP A 37 -1.86 4.31 8.01
C TRP A 37 -1.98 3.18 9.05
N LYS A 38 -2.02 3.48 10.35
CA LYS A 38 -2.20 2.47 11.40
C LYS A 38 -3.51 1.68 11.23
N THR A 39 -4.62 2.38 10.97
CA THR A 39 -5.90 1.73 10.69
C THR A 39 -5.82 0.87 9.44
N LYS A 40 -5.27 1.39 8.34
CA LYS A 40 -5.11 0.62 7.09
C LYS A 40 -4.20 -0.58 7.25
N ALA A 41 -3.09 -0.45 7.98
CA ALA A 41 -2.17 -1.55 8.25
C ALA A 41 -2.83 -2.66 9.07
N ALA A 42 -3.68 -2.31 10.05
CA ALA A 42 -4.47 -3.28 10.81
C ALA A 42 -5.48 -4.01 9.91
N GLU A 43 -6.26 -3.28 9.09
CA GLU A 43 -7.20 -3.86 8.13
C GLU A 43 -6.51 -4.83 7.14
N LEU A 44 -5.34 -4.44 6.62
CA LEU A 44 -4.55 -5.28 5.71
C LEU A 44 -4.00 -6.51 6.42
N LEU A 45 -3.54 -6.36 7.66
CA LEU A 45 -3.06 -7.49 8.45
C LEU A 45 -4.18 -8.49 8.73
N ASP A 46 -5.36 -8.03 9.17
CA ASP A 46 -6.53 -8.87 9.41
C ASP A 46 -6.99 -9.57 8.13
N LEU A 47 -6.97 -8.87 6.98
CA LEU A 47 -7.31 -9.47 5.69
C LEU A 47 -6.35 -10.61 5.33
N ILE A 48 -5.04 -10.38 5.46
CA ILE A 48 -4.02 -11.39 5.10
C ILE A 48 -4.03 -12.56 6.08
N VAL A 49 -4.15 -12.30 7.39
CA VAL A 49 -4.28 -13.35 8.40
C VAL A 49 -5.56 -14.16 8.18
N GLY A 50 -6.67 -13.51 7.80
CA GLY A 50 -7.94 -14.15 7.45
C GLY A 50 -7.86 -15.13 6.28
N THR A 51 -6.85 -15.01 5.40
CA THR A 51 -6.57 -15.99 4.34
C THR A 51 -5.86 -17.27 4.83
N GLY A 52 -5.61 -17.39 6.13
CA GLY A 52 -4.88 -18.51 6.72
C GLY A 52 -3.35 -18.39 6.59
N ARG A 53 -2.85 -17.16 6.35
CA ARG A 53 -1.43 -16.87 6.24
C ARG A 53 -0.84 -16.59 7.62
N ASP A 54 0.40 -16.99 7.85
CA ASP A 54 1.10 -16.77 9.11
C ASP A 54 1.19 -15.26 9.43
N ARG A 55 1.05 -14.90 10.71
CA ARG A 55 1.05 -13.51 11.16
C ARG A 55 2.37 -12.79 10.84
N THR A 56 3.49 -13.50 10.87
CA THR A 56 4.81 -12.96 10.50
C THR A 56 4.84 -12.66 9.01
N ALA A 57 4.42 -13.62 8.19
CA ALA A 57 4.34 -13.46 6.73
C ALA A 57 3.36 -12.35 6.32
N ALA A 58 2.26 -12.20 7.05
CA ALA A 58 1.29 -11.13 6.87
C ALA A 58 1.89 -9.76 7.21
N GLY A 59 2.65 -9.67 8.31
CA GLY A 59 3.38 -8.46 8.67
C GLY A 59 4.42 -8.04 7.63
N ASP A 60 5.17 -9.00 7.07
CA ASP A 60 6.11 -8.75 5.98
C ASP A 60 5.41 -8.22 4.71
N GLU A 61 4.22 -8.73 4.40
CA GLU A 61 3.43 -8.30 3.25
C GLU A 61 2.86 -6.89 3.42
N VAL A 62 2.37 -6.54 4.62
CA VAL A 62 2.01 -5.16 4.97
C VAL A 62 3.21 -4.22 4.89
N ARG A 63 4.40 -4.66 5.33
CA ARG A 63 5.65 -3.89 5.21
C ARG A 63 6.02 -3.64 3.74
N ARG A 64 5.93 -4.65 2.88
CA ARG A 64 6.18 -4.51 1.44
C ARG A 64 5.18 -3.56 0.79
N PHE A 65 3.91 -3.64 1.18
CA PHE A 65 2.87 -2.70 0.72
C PHE A 65 3.20 -1.26 1.12
N PHE A 66 3.65 -1.02 2.36
CA PHE A 66 4.06 0.32 2.79
C PHE A 66 5.23 0.87 1.98
N LEU A 67 6.24 0.04 1.71
CA LEU A 67 7.38 0.44 0.88
C LEU A 67 6.95 0.80 -0.55
N ALA A 68 5.97 0.09 -1.11
CA ALA A 68 5.38 0.43 -2.39
C ALA A 68 4.63 1.77 -2.35
N VAL A 69 3.84 2.03 -1.30
CA VAL A 69 3.14 3.30 -1.07
C VAL A 69 4.13 4.46 -0.93
N GLN A 70 5.21 4.29 -0.17
CA GLN A 70 6.26 5.31 -0.03
C GLN A 70 6.98 5.59 -1.35
N ARG A 71 7.24 4.55 -2.16
CA ARG A 71 7.81 4.72 -3.51
C ARG A 71 6.86 5.48 -4.43
N GLU A 72 5.56 5.17 -4.39
CA GLU A 72 4.56 5.89 -5.19
C GLU A 72 4.40 7.34 -4.72
N LEU A 73 4.45 7.61 -3.41
CA LEU A 73 4.47 8.97 -2.86
C LEU A 73 5.68 9.77 -3.35
N LEU A 74 6.86 9.16 -3.35
CA LEU A 74 8.10 9.77 -3.87
C LEU A 74 8.03 10.00 -5.38
N ALA A 75 7.47 9.04 -6.13
CA ALA A 75 7.30 9.16 -7.58
C ALA A 75 6.23 10.21 -7.94
N GLY A 76 5.14 10.31 -7.17
CA GLY A 76 4.11 11.32 -7.31
C GLY A 76 4.60 12.73 -6.97
N ALA A 77 5.52 12.87 -6.01
CA ALA A 77 6.18 14.14 -5.69
C ALA A 77 7.07 14.65 -6.84
N THR A 78 7.58 13.76 -7.70
CA THR A 78 8.34 14.17 -8.90
C THR A 78 7.46 14.60 -10.08
N VAL A 79 6.13 14.54 -9.94
CA VAL A 79 5.18 15.07 -10.92
C VAL A 79 4.71 16.47 -10.50
N GLU A 80 5.62 17.30 -9.98
CA GLU A 80 5.47 18.74 -10.08
C GLU A 80 5.75 19.15 -11.53
N GLU A 81 4.69 19.66 -12.17
CA GLU A 81 4.67 20.45 -13.40
C GLU A 81 5.85 20.28 -14.37
N VAL A 82 5.64 19.48 -15.41
CA VAL A 82 6.29 19.79 -16.69
C VAL A 82 5.44 20.90 -17.31
N PRO A 83 5.84 22.19 -17.25
CA PRO A 83 5.14 23.22 -18.01
C PRO A 83 5.33 22.84 -19.47
N ILE A 84 4.23 22.54 -20.15
CA ILE A 84 4.23 22.35 -21.60
C ILE A 84 4.54 23.74 -22.19
N LEU A 85 5.82 24.05 -22.35
CA LEU A 85 6.29 25.19 -23.12
C LEU A 85 5.90 24.92 -24.57
N THR A 86 4.75 25.44 -24.96
CA THR A 86 4.35 25.51 -26.36
C THR A 86 5.09 26.70 -26.96
N ALA A 87 5.98 26.40 -27.91
CA ALA A 87 6.76 27.38 -28.68
C ALA A 87 5.92 28.06 -29.77
#